data_AF-C4GIX4-F1
#
_entry.id   AF-C4GIX4-F1
#
_cell.length_a   1.000
_cell.length_b   1.000
_cell.length_c   1.000
_cell.angle_alpha   90.00
_cell.angle_beta   90.00
_cell.angle_gamma   90.00
#
_symmetry.space_group_name_H-M   'P 1'
#
loop_
_entity.id
_entity.type
_entity.pdbx_description
1 polymer ?
#
loop_
_entity_poly.entity_id
_entity_poly.type
_entity_poly.pdbx_seq_one_letter_code
_entity_poly.pdbx_strand_id
1 'polypeptide(L)'
;MNDLREQARHHWQGILGSLGISGSLKNKHQPCPCCGGKDRFRFDDKDGYGTFICNQCGAGDGFKLIMNLLHCDFKHAASIVEGYLGTGWVNAHPIAHPPIKTQEKPEKQQDKQAKLLSIFEQAQPLTPDSPAVQYLHQRGITLRARVLLPKFPKCYVFRLPCPIGRTTTASLCTWATAPP
;
A
#
# COMPACT_ATOMS: atom_id res chain seq x y z
N MET A 1 -16.65 -14.92 -22.71
CA MET A 1 -15.69 -13.89 -22.18
C MET A 1 -16.28 -12.49 -22.13
N ASN A 2 -17.41 -12.20 -22.80
CA ASN A 2 -18.16 -10.94 -22.63
C ASN A 2 -19.23 -11.01 -21.54
N ASP A 3 -19.45 -12.20 -20.97
CA ASP A 3 -20.54 -12.47 -20.03
C ASP A 3 -20.39 -11.65 -18.75
N LEU A 4 -19.18 -11.53 -18.20
CA LEU A 4 -18.97 -10.78 -16.95
C LEU A 4 -19.27 -9.28 -17.09
N ARG A 5 -18.95 -8.68 -18.25
CA ARG A 5 -19.25 -7.27 -18.52
C ARG A 5 -20.75 -7.03 -18.58
N GLU A 6 -21.47 -7.96 -19.21
CA GLU A 6 -22.93 -7.89 -19.34
C GLU A 6 -23.63 -8.24 -18.01
N GLN A 7 -23.09 -9.18 -17.23
CA GLN A 7 -23.59 -9.53 -15.90
C GLN A 7 -23.37 -8.40 -14.88
N ALA A 8 -22.29 -7.63 -15.00
CA ALA A 8 -22.04 -6.47 -14.14
C ALA A 8 -22.91 -5.26 -14.51
N ARG A 9 -23.58 -5.30 -15.66
CA ARG A 9 -24.40 -4.20 -16.16
C ARG A 9 -25.52 -3.86 -15.18
N HIS A 10 -25.75 -2.58 -14.95
CA HIS A 10 -26.70 -2.03 -13.96
C HIS A 10 -26.40 -2.35 -12.48
N HIS A 11 -25.36 -3.14 -12.17
CA HIS A 11 -24.96 -3.48 -10.80
C HIS A 11 -23.80 -2.64 -10.26
N TRP A 12 -23.25 -1.73 -11.08
CA TRP A 12 -22.08 -0.91 -10.73
C TRP A 12 -22.26 -0.03 -9.51
N GLN A 13 -23.46 0.49 -9.26
CA GLN A 13 -23.70 1.29 -8.06
C GLN A 13 -23.56 0.47 -6.78
N GLY A 14 -24.01 -0.79 -6.80
CA GLY A 14 -23.85 -1.72 -5.68
C GLY A 14 -22.39 -2.14 -5.49
N ILE A 15 -21.72 -2.53 -6.59
CA ILE A 15 -20.31 -2.97 -6.58
C ILE A 15 -19.37 -1.83 -6.13
N LEU A 16 -19.57 -0.60 -6.61
CA LEU A 16 -18.75 0.54 -6.21
C LEU A 16 -19.11 1.02 -4.80
N GLY A 17 -20.37 0.87 -4.39
CA GLY A 17 -20.81 1.13 -3.03
C GLY A 17 -20.14 0.23 -1.99
N SER A 18 -20.00 -1.07 -2.27
CA SER A 18 -19.31 -2.01 -1.38
C SER A 18 -17.81 -1.75 -1.30
N LEU A 19 -17.21 -1.21 -2.36
CA LEU A 19 -15.82 -0.73 -2.37
C LEU A 19 -15.61 0.58 -1.60
N GLY A 20 -16.67 1.18 -1.04
CA GLY A 20 -16.61 2.39 -0.23
C GLY A 20 -16.92 3.69 -0.99
N ILE A 21 -17.38 3.61 -2.24
CA ILE A 21 -17.72 4.78 -3.09
C ILE A 21 -19.23 5.09 -2.98
N SER A 22 -19.84 4.90 -1.81
CA SER A 22 -21.31 5.01 -1.63
C SER A 22 -21.86 6.44 -1.84
N GLY A 23 -21.04 7.47 -1.66
CA GLY A 23 -21.44 8.88 -1.81
C GLY A 23 -21.35 9.44 -3.23
N SER A 24 -20.48 8.88 -4.08
CA SER A 24 -20.05 9.54 -5.33
C SER A 24 -20.86 9.17 -6.58
N LEU A 25 -21.85 8.28 -6.45
CA LEU A 25 -22.55 7.65 -7.59
C LEU A 25 -23.77 8.45 -8.11
N LYS A 26 -24.01 9.68 -7.63
CA LYS A 26 -25.24 10.45 -7.92
C LYS A 26 -25.15 11.41 -9.12
N ASN A 27 -24.49 11.04 -10.23
CA ASN A 27 -24.29 11.89 -11.43
C ASN A 27 -24.07 13.39 -11.11
N LYS A 28 -23.27 13.63 -10.07
CA LYS A 28 -22.92 14.95 -9.56
C LYS A 28 -21.41 15.06 -9.55
N HIS A 29 -20.95 16.29 -9.66
CA HIS A 29 -19.54 16.61 -9.48
C HIS A 29 -19.15 16.33 -8.02
N GLN A 30 -18.14 15.50 -7.84
CA GLN A 30 -17.69 14.98 -6.55
C GLN A 30 -16.15 14.93 -6.51
N PRO A 31 -15.55 14.82 -5.31
CA PRO A 31 -14.14 14.50 -5.18
C PRO A 31 -13.82 13.14 -5.85
N CYS A 32 -12.70 13.05 -6.56
CA CYS A 32 -12.31 11.79 -7.19
C CYS A 32 -11.78 10.81 -6.13
N PRO A 33 -12.26 9.55 -6.11
CA PRO A 33 -11.75 8.56 -5.16
C PRO A 33 -10.33 8.06 -5.52
N CYS A 34 -9.88 8.23 -6.76
CA CYS A 34 -8.54 7.80 -7.20
C CYS A 34 -7.47 8.90 -7.05
N CYS A 35 -7.76 10.14 -7.47
CA CYS A 35 -6.79 11.25 -7.43
C CYS A 35 -7.14 12.38 -6.45
N GLY A 36 -8.30 12.31 -5.78
CA GLY A 36 -8.78 13.37 -4.90
C GLY A 36 -9.33 14.60 -5.64
N GLY A 37 -9.44 15.72 -4.91
CA GLY A 37 -9.98 16.99 -5.40
C GLY A 37 -11.31 17.39 -4.76
N LYS A 38 -12.01 18.37 -5.34
CA LYS A 38 -13.32 18.84 -4.84
C LYS A 38 -14.51 18.41 -5.71
N ASP A 39 -14.36 18.42 -7.04
CA ASP A 39 -15.49 18.36 -7.98
C ASP A 39 -15.19 17.67 -9.33
N ARG A 40 -14.01 17.05 -9.48
CA ARG A 40 -13.50 16.57 -10.78
C ARG A 40 -14.05 15.24 -11.26
N PHE A 41 -14.78 14.51 -10.40
CA PHE A 41 -15.30 13.18 -10.71
C PHE A 41 -16.80 13.23 -10.91
N ARG A 42 -17.27 12.55 -11.95
CA ARG A 42 -18.69 12.36 -12.25
C ARG A 42 -18.95 10.93 -12.68
N PHE A 43 -19.97 10.32 -12.10
CA PHE A 43 -20.43 8.98 -12.45
C PHE A 43 -21.67 9.08 -13.35
N ASP A 44 -21.55 8.66 -14.60
CA ASP A 44 -22.59 8.82 -15.62
C ASP A 44 -23.42 7.57 -15.86
N ASP A 45 -22.87 6.40 -15.52
CA ASP A 45 -23.52 5.10 -15.70
C ASP A 45 -24.19 4.92 -17.07
N LYS A 46 -23.52 5.35 -18.16
CA LYS A 46 -24.05 5.23 -19.51
C LYS A 46 -24.28 3.77 -19.83
N ASP A 47 -25.50 3.48 -20.30
CA ASP A 47 -25.96 2.15 -20.69
C ASP A 47 -25.88 1.09 -19.57
N GLY A 48 -25.67 1.52 -18.31
CA GLY A 48 -25.47 0.61 -17.19
C GLY A 48 -24.09 -0.01 -17.10
N TYR A 49 -23.07 0.49 -17.82
CA TYR A 49 -21.69 -0.01 -17.72
C TYR A 49 -20.87 0.65 -16.60
N GLY A 50 -21.49 1.50 -15.78
CA GLY A 50 -20.79 2.19 -14.70
C GLY A 50 -19.75 3.17 -15.21
N THR A 51 -19.99 3.81 -16.35
CA THR A 51 -19.04 4.75 -16.95
C THR A 51 -18.82 5.95 -16.03
N PHE A 52 -17.57 6.37 -15.92
CA PHE A 52 -17.18 7.54 -15.15
C PHE A 52 -16.33 8.48 -15.98
N ILE A 53 -16.30 9.74 -15.57
CA ILE A 53 -15.46 10.77 -16.15
C ILE A 53 -14.71 11.46 -15.02
N CYS A 54 -13.38 11.54 -15.17
CA CYS A 54 -12.54 12.38 -14.34
C CYS A 54 -11.61 13.23 -15.22
N ASN A 55 -11.51 14.52 -14.89
CA ASN A 55 -10.67 15.46 -15.66
C ASN A 55 -9.17 15.16 -15.58
N GLN A 56 -8.69 14.39 -14.59
CA GLN A 56 -7.28 14.02 -14.46
C GLN A 56 -7.04 12.53 -14.71
N CYS A 57 -7.88 11.64 -14.18
CA CYS A 57 -7.73 10.19 -14.38
C CYS A 57 -8.25 9.72 -15.76
N GLY A 58 -8.95 10.58 -16.48
CA GLY A 58 -9.63 10.26 -17.74
C GLY A 58 -11.02 9.67 -17.54
N ALA A 59 -11.61 9.23 -18.66
CA ALA A 59 -12.90 8.55 -18.70
C ALA A 59 -12.73 7.04 -18.94
N GLY A 60 -13.68 6.24 -18.43
CA GLY A 60 -13.68 4.80 -18.63
C GLY A 60 -14.88 4.08 -18.01
N ASP A 61 -14.84 2.75 -18.09
CA ASP A 61 -15.87 1.86 -17.55
C ASP A 61 -15.68 1.60 -16.05
N GLY A 62 -16.67 0.96 -15.41
CA GLY A 62 -16.60 0.55 -14.01
C GLY A 62 -15.38 -0.32 -13.68
N PHE A 63 -14.96 -1.21 -14.59
CA PHE A 63 -13.71 -1.99 -14.41
C PHE A 63 -12.47 -1.10 -14.34
N LYS A 64 -12.41 -0.07 -15.20
CA LYS A 64 -11.28 0.86 -15.24
C LYS A 64 -11.24 1.73 -13.99
N LEU A 65 -12.41 2.05 -13.42
CA LEU A 65 -12.50 2.72 -12.13
C LEU A 65 -11.91 1.86 -11.00
N ILE A 66 -12.25 0.56 -10.94
CA ILE A 66 -11.73 -0.38 -9.93
C ILE A 66 -10.21 -0.53 -10.07
N MET A 67 -9.71 -0.69 -11.29
CA MET A 67 -8.26 -0.77 -11.55
C MET A 67 -7.53 0.48 -11.05
N ASN A 68 -8.09 1.66 -11.31
CA ASN A 68 -7.49 2.93 -10.87
C ASN A 68 -7.58 3.14 -9.35
N LEU A 69 -8.65 2.65 -8.71
CA LEU A 69 -8.86 2.77 -7.27
C LEU A 69 -7.93 1.86 -6.46
N LEU A 70 -7.78 0.61 -6.91
CA LEU A 70 -7.02 -0.44 -6.22
C LEU A 70 -5.60 -0.62 -6.78
N HIS A 71 -5.23 0.14 -7.82
CA HIS A 71 -3.96 0.01 -8.55
C HIS A 71 -3.66 -1.44 -8.95
N CYS A 72 -4.66 -2.13 -9.50
CA CYS A 72 -4.60 -3.55 -9.83
C CYS A 72 -4.84 -3.83 -11.32
N ASP A 73 -4.40 -5.00 -11.78
CA ASP A 73 -4.62 -5.47 -13.14
C ASP A 73 -6.09 -5.83 -13.42
N PHE A 74 -6.47 -5.83 -14.70
CA PHE A 74 -7.83 -6.17 -15.14
C PHE A 74 -8.30 -7.55 -14.65
N LYS A 75 -7.42 -8.55 -14.62
CA LYS A 75 -7.75 -9.89 -14.11
C LYS A 75 -8.16 -9.86 -12.64
N HIS A 76 -7.48 -9.04 -11.84
CA HIS A 76 -7.79 -8.90 -10.43
C HIS A 76 -9.10 -8.13 -10.24
N ALA A 77 -9.30 -7.04 -10.98
CA ALA A 77 -10.55 -6.30 -10.98
C ALA A 77 -11.74 -7.18 -11.40
N ALA A 78 -11.57 -8.03 -12.43
CA ALA A 78 -12.59 -8.98 -12.86
C ALA A 78 -12.93 -10.00 -11.78
N SER A 79 -11.92 -10.56 -11.09
CA SER A 79 -12.14 -11.50 -9.98
C SER A 79 -12.89 -10.85 -8.81
N ILE A 80 -12.63 -9.58 -8.52
CA ILE A 80 -13.38 -8.83 -7.50
C ILE A 80 -14.86 -8.70 -7.92
N VAL A 81 -15.12 -8.27 -9.16
CA VAL A 81 -16.49 -8.12 -9.69
C VAL A 81 -17.23 -9.46 -9.74
N GLU A 82 -16.55 -10.53 -10.17
CA GLU A 82 -17.09 -11.89 -10.17
C GLU A 82 -17.44 -12.37 -8.76
N GLY A 83 -16.61 -12.05 -7.76
CA GLY A 83 -16.92 -12.31 -6.35
C GLY A 83 -18.21 -11.62 -5.89
N TYR A 84 -18.45 -10.38 -6.32
CA TYR A 84 -19.70 -9.67 -6.01
C TYR A 84 -20.92 -10.22 -6.75
N LEU A 85 -20.77 -10.64 -8.01
CA LEU A 85 -21.88 -11.19 -8.80
C LEU A 85 -22.21 -12.64 -8.41
N GLY A 86 -21.20 -13.46 -8.16
CA GLY A 86 -21.35 -14.88 -7.87
C GLY A 86 -21.89 -15.20 -6.47
N THR A 87 -21.84 -14.25 -5.53
CA THR A 87 -22.30 -14.45 -4.15
C THR A 87 -23.78 -14.12 -3.93
N GLY A 88 -24.56 -13.85 -4.99
CA GLY A 88 -25.98 -13.49 -4.84
C GLY A 88 -26.16 -12.19 -4.05
N TRP A 89 -25.17 -11.29 -4.12
CA TRP A 89 -25.14 -10.00 -3.46
C TRP A 89 -26.09 -9.01 -4.16
N VAL A 90 -27.37 -9.33 -4.17
CA VAL A 90 -28.42 -8.31 -4.30
C VAL A 90 -28.70 -7.65 -2.95
N ASN A 91 -28.28 -8.23 -1.81
CA ASN A 91 -28.50 -7.64 -0.49
C ASN A 91 -27.45 -8.09 0.55
N ALA A 92 -26.34 -7.38 0.74
CA ALA A 92 -25.55 -7.48 1.98
C ALA A 92 -24.63 -6.26 2.18
N HIS A 93 -24.37 -5.93 3.44
CA HIS A 93 -23.60 -4.78 3.90
C HIS A 93 -22.07 -5.06 3.87
N PRO A 94 -21.20 -4.06 4.13
CA PRO A 94 -19.82 -4.04 3.66
C PRO A 94 -18.95 -5.08 4.36
N ILE A 95 -18.29 -5.92 3.57
CA ILE A 95 -17.24 -6.79 4.09
C ILE A 95 -15.96 -5.99 4.16
N ALA A 96 -15.43 -5.89 5.38
CA ALA A 96 -14.12 -5.37 5.70
C ALA A 96 -13.05 -5.90 4.75
N HIS A 97 -12.20 -5.00 4.26
CA HIS A 97 -11.05 -5.32 3.41
C HIS A 97 -10.19 -6.42 4.07
N PRO A 98 -9.94 -7.57 3.43
CA PRO A 98 -8.71 -8.30 3.68
C PRO A 98 -7.54 -7.56 2.97
N PRO A 99 -6.35 -7.51 3.58
CA PRO A 99 -5.24 -6.74 3.05
C PRO A 99 -4.70 -7.36 1.75
N ILE A 100 -4.26 -6.44 0.89
CA ILE A 100 -3.46 -6.58 -0.34
C ILE A 100 -2.66 -7.89 -0.38
N LYS A 101 -2.92 -8.72 -1.40
CA LYS A 101 -2.00 -9.78 -1.81
C LYS A 101 -1.50 -9.50 -3.23
N THR A 102 -0.33 -8.88 -3.31
CA THR A 102 0.56 -8.95 -4.48
C THR A 102 0.75 -10.42 -4.83
N GLN A 103 0.36 -10.82 -6.03
CA GLN A 103 0.48 -12.20 -6.50
C GLN A 103 1.96 -12.52 -6.75
N GLU A 104 2.63 -13.07 -5.74
CA GLU A 104 3.87 -13.82 -5.96
C GLU A 104 3.48 -15.26 -6.31
N LYS A 105 4.00 -15.71 -7.47
CA LYS A 105 4.09 -17.08 -7.97
C LYS A 105 4.19 -18.13 -6.84
N PRO A 106 3.58 -19.33 -6.96
CA PRO A 106 3.56 -20.34 -5.89
C PRO A 106 4.93 -21.02 -5.75
N GLU A 107 5.92 -20.27 -5.26
CA GLU A 107 7.02 -20.83 -4.49
C GLU A 107 6.61 -20.81 -3.03
N LYS A 108 6.87 -21.93 -2.34
CA LYS A 108 6.32 -22.28 -1.03
C LYS A 108 6.45 -21.11 -0.07
N GLN A 109 5.34 -20.72 0.54
CA GLN A 109 5.25 -19.59 1.47
C GLN A 109 6.22 -19.70 2.67
N GLN A 110 6.66 -20.93 2.99
CA GLN A 110 7.73 -21.23 3.96
C GLN A 110 9.09 -20.59 3.58
N ASP A 111 9.44 -20.57 2.29
CA ASP A 111 10.77 -20.12 1.84
C ASP A 111 10.94 -18.60 2.05
N LYS A 112 9.85 -17.84 1.93
CA LYS A 112 9.84 -16.38 2.15
C LYS A 112 9.94 -16.01 3.63
N GLN A 113 9.22 -16.73 4.48
CA GLN A 113 9.30 -16.52 5.94
C GLN A 113 10.71 -16.85 6.44
N ALA A 114 11.29 -17.96 5.99
CA ALA A 114 12.67 -18.32 6.30
C ALA A 114 13.66 -17.24 5.85
N LYS A 115 13.47 -16.67 4.65
CA LYS A 115 14.32 -15.58 4.15
C LYS A 115 14.22 -14.33 5.02
N LEU A 116 13.01 -13.92 5.40
CA LEU A 116 12.81 -12.76 6.27
C LEU A 116 13.42 -12.95 7.66
N LEU A 117 13.28 -14.14 8.24
CA LEU A 117 13.91 -14.47 9.53
C LEU A 117 15.44 -14.43 9.43
N SER A 118 16.02 -15.00 8.36
CA SER A 118 17.48 -14.96 8.15
C SER A 118 18.03 -13.54 8.03
N ILE A 119 17.23 -12.63 7.47
CA ILE A 119 17.56 -11.21 7.34
C ILE A 119 17.47 -10.52 8.71
N PHE A 120 16.43 -10.85 9.49
CA PHE A 120 16.21 -10.28 10.82
C PHE A 120 17.29 -10.73 11.83
N GLU A 121 17.73 -11.97 11.77
CA GLU A 121 18.81 -12.50 12.63
C GLU A 121 20.14 -11.78 12.43
N GLN A 122 20.40 -11.26 11.22
CA GLN A 122 21.62 -10.51 10.92
C GLN A 122 21.58 -9.06 11.46
N ALA A 123 20.46 -8.62 12.03
CA ALA A 123 20.32 -7.26 12.48
C ALA A 123 21.01 -7.03 13.83
N GLN A 124 21.74 -5.92 13.96
CA GLN A 124 22.50 -5.60 15.16
C GLN A 124 21.72 -4.64 16.09
N PRO A 125 21.80 -4.81 17.43
CA PRO A 125 21.13 -3.91 18.36
C PRO A 125 21.57 -2.46 18.15
N LEU A 126 20.62 -1.54 18.30
CA LEU A 126 20.89 -0.11 18.25
C LEU A 126 21.78 0.30 19.42
N THR A 127 22.92 0.89 19.11
CA THR A 127 23.77 1.56 20.10
C THR A 127 23.28 2.99 20.32
N PRO A 128 23.44 3.55 21.54
CA PRO A 128 23.02 4.93 21.86
C PRO A 128 23.61 5.98 20.91
N ASP A 129 24.82 5.74 20.40
CA ASP A 129 25.56 6.67 19.56
C ASP A 129 25.24 6.55 18.05
N SER A 130 24.29 5.70 17.67
CA SER A 130 23.96 5.51 16.26
C SER A 130 23.06 6.64 15.70
N PRO A 131 23.24 7.03 14.42
CA PRO A 131 22.44 8.10 13.81
C PRO A 131 20.94 7.78 13.79
N ALA A 132 20.58 6.50 13.80
CA ALA A 132 19.18 6.08 13.87
C ALA A 132 18.55 6.42 15.23
N VAL A 133 19.30 6.33 16.33
CA VAL A 133 18.80 6.72 17.66
C VAL A 133 18.60 8.23 17.74
N GLN A 134 19.51 9.01 17.14
CA GLN A 134 19.35 10.47 17.04
C GLN A 134 18.11 10.86 16.24
N TYR A 135 17.85 10.20 15.11
CA TYR A 135 16.64 10.42 14.31
C TYR A 135 15.36 10.11 15.11
N LEU A 136 15.34 8.99 15.84
CA LEU A 136 14.20 8.63 16.67
C LEU A 136 13.99 9.64 17.82
N HIS A 137 15.06 10.14 18.42
CA HIS A 137 15.00 11.15 19.46
C HIS A 137 14.42 12.48 18.95
N GLN A 138 14.78 12.92 17.74
CA GLN A 138 14.19 14.09 17.09
C GLN A 138 12.68 13.94 16.83
N ARG A 139 12.19 12.69 16.71
CA ARG A 139 10.76 12.36 16.58
C ARG A 139 10.06 12.20 17.94
N GLY A 140 10.74 12.48 19.06
CA GLY A 140 10.21 12.31 20.42
C GLY A 140 10.13 10.86 20.88
N ILE A 141 10.80 9.93 20.18
CA ILE A 141 10.81 8.51 20.52
C ILE A 141 12.09 8.21 21.30
N THR A 142 12.00 8.21 22.63
CA THR A 142 13.11 7.83 23.49
C THR A 142 13.20 6.32 23.62
N LEU A 143 14.27 5.73 23.08
CA LEU A 143 14.58 4.33 23.31
C LEU A 143 15.02 4.15 24.77
N ARG A 144 14.10 3.73 25.63
CA ARG A 144 14.47 3.27 26.97
C ARG A 144 15.25 1.98 26.81
N ALA A 145 16.45 1.91 27.40
CA ALA A 145 17.18 0.67 27.57
C ALA A 145 16.29 -0.27 28.38
N ARG A 146 15.52 -1.12 27.68
CA ARG A 146 14.70 -2.13 28.33
C ARG A 146 15.69 -3.14 28.87
N VAL A 147 15.86 -3.12 30.19
CA VAL A 147 16.47 -4.23 30.94
C VAL A 147 15.90 -5.51 30.36
N LEU A 148 16.80 -6.39 29.93
CA LEU A 148 16.52 -7.65 29.27
C LEU A 148 15.50 -8.45 30.08
N LEU A 149 14.23 -8.36 29.69
CA LEU A 149 13.28 -9.42 29.96
C LEU A 149 13.49 -10.47 28.86
N PRO A 150 13.69 -11.76 29.20
CA PRO A 150 14.20 -12.80 28.30
C PRO A 150 13.26 -13.20 27.15
N LYS A 151 12.26 -12.39 26.78
CA LYS A 151 11.23 -12.76 25.80
C LYS A 151 10.85 -11.71 24.75
N PHE A 152 11.59 -10.61 24.59
CA PHE A 152 11.32 -9.67 23.49
C PHE A 152 12.60 -9.12 22.86
N PRO A 153 12.92 -9.46 21.59
CA PRO A 153 14.12 -8.94 20.94
C PRO A 153 13.89 -7.50 20.45
N LYS A 154 14.61 -6.60 21.12
CA LYS A 154 15.29 -5.35 20.73
C LYS A 154 14.92 -4.72 19.37
N CYS A 155 14.80 -3.39 19.34
CA CYS A 155 14.64 -2.62 18.10
C CYS A 155 15.94 -2.64 17.27
N TYR A 156 15.85 -3.00 15.99
CA TYR A 156 16.97 -3.14 15.05
C TYR A 156 16.85 -2.15 13.87
N VAL A 157 17.98 -1.76 13.27
CA VAL A 157 18.04 -0.93 12.04
C VAL A 157 18.81 -1.65 10.94
N PHE A 158 18.32 -1.51 9.71
CA PHE A 158 18.92 -2.06 8.50
C PHE A 158 19.99 -1.10 7.96
N ARG A 159 21.25 -1.53 7.91
CA ARG A 159 22.32 -0.78 7.24
C ARG A 159 22.45 -1.30 5.80
N LEU A 160 21.95 -0.54 4.83
CA LEU A 160 22.32 -0.77 3.44
C LEU A 160 23.70 -0.12 3.19
N PRO A 161 24.66 -0.82 2.58
CA PRO A 161 25.86 -0.19 2.05
C PRO A 161 25.47 0.65 0.83
N CYS A 162 25.73 1.96 0.90
CA CYS A 162 25.54 2.88 -0.23
C CYS A 162 26.56 2.54 -1.34
N PRO A 163 26.12 2.17 -2.57
CA PRO A 163 27.01 1.89 -3.67
C PRO A 163 27.15 3.17 -4.50
N ILE A 164 27.91 4.15 -4.01
CA ILE A 164 28.32 5.28 -4.86
C ILE A 164 29.79 5.56 -4.57
N GLY A 165 30.62 5.15 -5.51
CA GLY A 165 32.05 5.37 -5.47
C GLY A 165 32.38 6.86 -5.38
N ARG A 166 33.33 7.17 -4.50
CA ARG A 166 34.31 8.22 -4.75
C ARG A 166 35.57 7.90 -3.96
N THR A 167 36.56 7.45 -4.70
CA THR A 167 37.97 7.43 -4.31
C THR A 167 38.38 8.85 -3.91
N THR A 168 38.77 9.08 -2.66
CA THR A 168 39.79 10.08 -2.36
C THR A 168 40.61 9.60 -1.17
N THR A 169 41.90 9.55 -1.45
CA THR A 169 43.08 9.26 -0.64
C THR A 169 43.08 9.81 0.78
N ALA A 170 43.73 9.02 1.64
CA ALA A 170 44.31 9.35 2.93
C ALA A 170 44.67 10.83 3.16
N SER A 171 44.34 11.32 4.36
CA SER A 171 45.24 12.20 5.10
C SER A 171 45.01 12.03 6.60
N LEU A 172 46.06 11.56 7.28
CA LEU A 172 46.19 11.54 8.72
C LEU A 172 46.27 12.98 9.24
N CYS A 173 45.41 13.38 10.18
CA CYS A 173 45.68 14.50 11.06
C CYS A 173 45.32 14.12 12.50
N THR A 174 46.32 13.58 13.16
CA THR A 174 46.53 13.61 14.61
C THR A 174 46.51 15.06 15.09
N TRP A 175 45.78 15.36 16.16
CA TRP A 175 46.23 16.32 17.16
C TRP A 175 45.60 16.00 18.51
N ALA A 176 46.45 15.45 19.38
CA ALA A 176 46.36 15.68 20.80
C ALA A 176 46.65 17.17 21.07
N THR A 177 46.06 17.76 22.11
CA THR A 177 46.77 18.31 23.28
C THR A 177 45.74 18.80 24.30
N ALA A 178 46.02 18.49 25.56
CA ALA A 178 45.26 18.75 26.78
C ALA A 178 45.52 20.18 27.33
N PRO A 179 44.96 20.58 28.48
CA PRO A 179 44.67 21.97 28.85
C PRO A 179 45.83 22.64 29.59
N PRO A 180 45.64 23.92 29.95
CA PRO A 180 45.74 24.33 31.36
C PRO A 180 44.39 24.72 31.98
#